data_AF-A0A2X2Y2I1-F1
#
_entry.id   AF-A0A2X2Y2I1-F1
#
_cell.length_a   1.000
_cell.length_b   1.000
_cell.length_c   1.000
_cell.angle_alpha   90.00
_cell.angle_beta   90.00
_cell.angle_gamma   90.00
#
_symmetry.space_group_name_H-M   'P 1'
#
loop_
_entity.id
_entity.type
_entity.pdbx_description
1 polymer ?
#
loop_
_entity_poly.entity_id
_entity_poly.type
_entity_poly.pdbx_seq_one_letter_code
_entity_poly.pdbx_strand_id
1 'polypeptide(L)'
;MIITNEPGVYREGKHGIRTENTMVVVKDTYSEEFGEFYKFDTISLCPIDLEGLDISLLNEEEKAWLNNYHKKVYDLLAPYLDEEEKEFLKNETREI
;
A
#
# COMPACT_ATOMS: atom_id res chain seq x y z
N MET A 1 2.47 7.00 -17.01
CA MET A 1 3.64 7.58 -16.31
C MET A 1 3.92 6.70 -15.10
N ILE A 2 5.18 6.42 -14.79
CA ILE A 2 5.60 5.71 -13.56
C ILE A 2 6.22 6.76 -12.62
N ILE A 3 5.85 6.72 -11.34
CA ILE A 3 6.29 7.66 -10.32
C ILE A 3 6.41 6.95 -8.96
N THR A 4 7.22 7.49 -8.04
CA THR A 4 7.26 7.06 -6.64
C THR A 4 6.32 7.93 -5.78
N ASN A 5 5.71 7.33 -4.77
CA ASN A 5 5.03 8.03 -3.69
C ASN A 5 5.70 7.64 -2.38
N GLU A 6 6.40 8.60 -1.78
CA GLU A 6 7.46 8.34 -0.79
C GLU A 6 7.49 9.33 0.40
N PRO A 7 6.35 9.66 1.04
CA PRO A 7 6.35 10.56 2.18
C PRO A 7 7.21 10.01 3.33
N GLY A 8 7.83 10.92 4.09
CA GLY A 8 8.67 10.54 5.21
C GLY A 8 8.84 11.65 6.25
N VAL A 9 9.27 11.25 7.44
CA VAL A 9 9.55 12.11 8.58
C VAL A 9 10.87 11.69 9.23
N TYR A 10 11.70 12.66 9.59
CA TYR A 10 13.03 12.42 10.14
C TYR A 10 13.25 13.24 11.41
N ARG A 11 13.66 12.58 12.48
CA ARG A 11 14.02 13.21 13.76
C ARG A 11 15.52 13.02 13.99
N GLU A 12 16.25 14.13 13.85
CA GLU A 12 17.71 14.15 14.00
C GLU A 12 18.16 13.50 15.33
N GLY A 13 19.21 12.68 15.25
CA GLY A 13 19.77 11.94 16.39
C GLY A 13 18.86 10.85 16.97
N LYS A 14 17.75 10.51 16.31
CA LYS A 14 16.78 9.49 16.77
C LYS A 14 16.45 8.47 15.69
N HIS A 15 15.46 8.76 14.85
CA HIS A 15 14.91 7.84 13.86
C HIS A 15 14.36 8.58 12.65
N GLY A 16 14.13 7.85 11.57
CA GLY A 16 13.41 8.31 10.39
C GLY A 16 12.46 7.24 9.89
N ILE A 17 11.39 7.66 9.26
CA ILE A 17 10.37 6.80 8.67
C ILE A 17 10.13 7.32 7.25
N ARG A 18 10.10 6.40 6.27
CA ARG A 18 9.66 6.67 4.90
C ARG A 18 8.88 5.46 4.41
N THR A 19 7.72 5.68 3.83
CA THR A 19 6.93 4.65 3.16
C THR A 19 6.94 4.96 1.68
N GLU A 20 7.48 4.06 0.87
CA GLU A 20 7.71 4.30 -0.55
C GLU A 20 7.11 3.20 -1.41
N ASN A 21 6.27 3.60 -2.36
CA ASN A 21 5.74 2.72 -3.39
C ASN A 21 5.99 3.30 -4.78
N THR A 22 6.37 2.43 -5.73
CA THR A 22 6.32 2.77 -7.15
C THR A 22 4.89 2.55 -7.66
N MET A 23 4.37 3.54 -8.37
CA MET A 23 2.99 3.58 -8.87
C MET A 23 2.97 3.93 -10.35
N VAL A 24 1.91 3.49 -11.02
CA VAL A 24 1.61 3.85 -12.41
C VAL A 24 0.32 4.67 -12.48
N VAL A 25 0.35 5.74 -13.26
CA VAL A 25 -0.84 6.54 -13.58
C VAL A 25 -1.67 5.78 -14.62
N VAL A 26 -2.91 5.44 -14.26
CA VAL A 26 -3.87 4.69 -15.09
C VAL A 26 -5.18 5.44 -15.20
N LYS A 27 -5.94 5.17 -16.26
CA LYS A 27 -7.29 5.74 -16.44
C LYS A 27 -8.21 5.23 -15.34
N ASP A 28 -9.08 6.10 -14.85
CA ASP A 28 -10.04 5.75 -13.80
C ASP A 28 -11.48 5.90 -14.27
N THR A 29 -11.95 7.15 -14.36
CA THR A 29 -13.33 7.49 -14.68
C THR A 29 -13.38 8.57 -15.75
N TYR A 30 -14.56 8.73 -16.37
CA TYR A 30 -14.82 9.77 -17.35
C TYR A 30 -16.00 10.61 -16.89
N SER A 31 -15.84 11.93 -16.95
CA SER A 31 -16.88 12.92 -16.74
C SER A 31 -17.24 13.58 -18.06
N GLU A 32 -18.53 13.73 -18.35
CA GLU A 32 -18.97 14.46 -19.55
C GLU A 32 -18.58 15.95 -19.50
N GLU A 33 -18.51 16.53 -18.31
CA GLU A 33 -18.19 17.94 -18.10
C GLU A 33 -16.68 18.20 -18.04
N PHE A 34 -15.93 17.30 -17.38
CA PHE A 34 -14.52 17.52 -17.07
C PHE A 34 -13.56 16.56 -17.80
N GLY A 35 -14.08 15.64 -18.62
CA GLY A 35 -13.29 14.71 -19.40
C GLY A 35 -12.72 13.53 -18.58
N GLU A 36 -11.55 13.06 -18.98
CA GLU A 36 -10.94 11.83 -18.44
C GLU A 36 -10.16 12.07 -17.14
N PHE A 37 -10.46 11.29 -16.11
CA PHE A 37 -9.77 11.27 -14.82
C PHE A 37 -8.85 10.06 -14.72
N TYR A 38 -7.81 10.22 -13.91
CA TYR A 38 -6.75 9.23 -13.71
C TYR A 38 -6.60 8.93 -12.23
N LYS A 39 -6.07 7.74 -11.94
CA LYS A 39 -5.69 7.32 -10.60
C LYS A 39 -4.31 6.67 -10.61
N PHE A 40 -3.85 6.32 -9.41
CA PHE A 40 -2.67 5.50 -9.24
C PHE A 40 -3.06 4.03 -9.07
N ASP A 41 -2.31 3.16 -9.73
CA ASP A 41 -2.24 1.74 -9.38
C ASP A 41 -0.83 1.42 -8.87
N THR A 42 -0.78 0.70 -7.75
CA THR A 42 0.48 0.38 -7.06
C THR A 42 1.15 -0.80 -7.73
N ILE A 43 2.43 -0.63 -8.09
CA ILE A 43 3.29 -1.67 -8.67
C ILE A 43 4.08 -2.39 -7.58
N SER A 44 4.58 -1.65 -6.59
CA SER A 44 5.25 -2.24 -5.44
C SER A 44 4.33 -3.23 -4.71
N LEU A 45 4.84 -4.44 -4.45
CA LEU A 45 4.15 -5.47 -3.67
C LEU A 45 4.99 -5.79 -2.44
N CYS A 46 4.81 -4.99 -1.39
CA CYS A 46 5.50 -5.15 -0.12
C CYS A 46 4.53 -4.79 1.02
N PRO A 47 4.40 -5.64 2.07
CA PRO A 47 3.58 -5.28 3.22
C PRO A 47 4.03 -3.95 3.83
N ILE A 48 3.07 -3.09 4.14
CA ILE A 48 3.28 -1.96 5.05
C ILE A 48 3.19 -2.52 6.47
N ASP A 49 4.23 -2.28 7.27
CA ASP A 49 4.32 -2.77 8.66
C ASP A 49 3.17 -2.23 9.52
N LEU A 50 2.39 -3.14 10.10
CA LEU A 50 1.23 -2.83 10.94
C LEU A 50 1.62 -2.47 12.38
N GLU A 51 2.79 -2.89 12.86
CA GLU A 51 3.23 -2.58 14.22
C GLU A 51 3.57 -1.09 14.39
N GLY A 52 3.93 -0.42 13.29
CA GLY A 52 4.19 1.01 13.26
C GLY A 52 2.94 1.90 13.20
N LEU A 53 1.73 1.32 13.15
CA LEU A 53 0.48 2.07 12.97
C LEU A 53 -0.23 2.37 14.28
N ASP A 54 -0.72 3.60 14.40
CA ASP A 54 -1.79 3.95 15.33
C ASP A 54 -3.13 3.92 14.57
N ILE A 55 -3.85 2.81 14.68
CA ILE A 55 -5.13 2.56 13.97
C ILE A 55 -6.18 3.62 14.29
N SER A 56 -6.10 4.26 15.46
CA SER A 56 -7.05 5.30 15.86
C SER A 56 -6.96 6.58 15.04
N LEU A 57 -5.83 6.78 14.33
CA LEU A 57 -5.61 7.92 13.45
C LEU A 57 -6.14 7.69 12.02
N LEU A 58 -6.49 6.44 11.67
CA LEU A 58 -6.98 6.10 10.34
C LEU A 58 -8.50 6.21 10.26
N ASN A 59 -8.99 6.78 9.17
CA ASN A 59 -10.40 6.72 8.83
C ASN A 59 -10.77 5.39 8.16
N GLU A 60 -12.07 5.14 7.97
CA GLU A 60 -12.55 3.86 7.42
C GLU A 60 -12.11 3.62 5.96
N GLU A 61 -11.96 4.67 5.15
CA GLU A 61 -11.47 4.55 3.77
C GLU A 61 -9.98 4.18 3.74
N GLU A 62 -9.17 4.74 4.64
CA GLU A 62 -7.75 4.43 4.78
C GLU A 62 -7.52 2.99 5.28
N LYS A 63 -8.32 2.52 6.25
CA LYS A 63 -8.30 1.12 6.71
C LYS A 63 -8.67 0.18 5.57
N ALA A 64 -9.76 0.49 4.86
CA ALA A 64 -10.19 -0.30 3.71
C ALA A 64 -9.12 -0.32 2.61
N TRP A 65 -8.47 0.82 2.34
CA TRP A 65 -7.37 0.89 1.38
C TRP A 65 -6.20 0.00 1.79
N LEU A 66 -5.76 0.06 3.05
CA LEU A 66 -4.65 -0.75 3.55
C LEU A 66 -4.96 -2.24 3.49
N ASN A 67 -6.15 -2.65 3.98
CA ASN A 67 -6.60 -4.05 3.95
C ASN A 67 -6.68 -4.57 2.51
N ASN A 68 -7.22 -3.78 1.57
CA ASN A 68 -7.26 -4.14 0.15
C ASN A 68 -5.86 -4.24 -0.48
N TYR A 69 -4.95 -3.32 -0.12
CA TYR A 69 -3.57 -3.36 -0.60
C TYR A 69 -2.83 -4.60 -0.08
N HIS A 70 -2.90 -4.88 1.22
CA HIS A 70 -2.33 -6.08 1.84
C HIS A 70 -2.89 -7.36 1.25
N LYS A 71 -4.21 -7.43 1.02
CA LYS A 71 -4.83 -8.56 0.31
C LYS A 71 -4.25 -8.73 -1.10
N LYS A 72 -4.09 -7.64 -1.87
CA LYS A 72 -3.47 -7.67 -3.21
C LYS A 72 -2.02 -8.18 -3.14
N VAL A 73 -1.25 -7.75 -2.14
CA VAL A 73 0.13 -8.21 -1.91
C VAL A 73 0.16 -9.72 -1.67
N TYR A 74 -0.66 -10.22 -0.75
CA TYR A 74 -0.73 -11.66 -0.45
C TYR A 74 -1.15 -12.47 -1.68
N ASP A 75 -2.26 -12.10 -2.32
CA ASP A 75 -2.82 -12.85 -3.45
C ASP A 75 -1.83 -12.98 -4.63
N LEU A 76 -1.03 -11.93 -4.88
CA LEU A 76 -0.08 -11.89 -5.99
C LEU A 76 1.26 -12.57 -5.68
N LEU A 77 1.72 -12.52 -4.42
CA LEU A 77 3.02 -13.09 -4.05
C LEU A 77 2.91 -14.54 -3.58
N ALA A 78 1.87 -14.91 -2.83
CA ALA A 78 1.71 -16.24 -2.23
C ALA A 78 1.89 -17.41 -3.20
N PRO A 79 1.47 -17.36 -4.48
CA PRO A 79 1.70 -18.45 -5.44
C PRO A 79 3.18 -18.77 -5.71
N TYR A 80 4.09 -17.85 -5.39
CA TYR A 80 5.53 -17.98 -5.64
C TYR A 80 6.35 -18.30 -4.38
N LEU A 81 5.68 -18.44 -3.24
CA LEU A 81 6.30 -18.63 -1.93
C LEU A 81 6.11 -20.06 -1.43
N ASP A 82 6.99 -20.50 -0.53
CA ASP A 82 6.80 -21.73 0.22
C ASP A 82 5.80 -21.56 1.39
N GLU A 83 5.53 -22.62 2.15
CA GLU A 83 4.52 -22.58 3.21
C GLU A 83 4.93 -21.73 4.43
N GLU A 84 6.22 -21.67 4.75
CA GLU A 84 6.72 -20.83 5.86
C GLU A 84 6.61 -19.35 5.47
N GLU A 85 7.03 -19.03 4.24
CA GLU A 85 6.96 -17.69 3.67
C GLU A 85 5.50 -17.22 3.49
N LYS A 86 4.57 -18.11 3.09
CA LYS A 86 3.14 -17.78 3.01
C LYS A 86 2.56 -17.45 4.37
N GLU A 87 2.86 -18.25 5.40
CA GLU A 87 2.32 -18.00 6.75
C GLU A 87 2.88 -16.69 7.32
N PHE A 88 4.17 -16.42 7.09
CA PHE A 88 4.76 -15.12 7.39
C PHE A 88 4.02 -13.99 6.66
N LEU A 89 3.90 -14.06 5.34
CA LEU A 89 3.26 -13.00 4.55
C LEU A 89 1.81 -12.79 4.98
N LYS A 90 1.06 -13.87 5.23
CA LYS A 90 -0.32 -13.82 5.71
C LYS A 90 -0.47 -13.02 7.01
N ASN A 91 0.47 -13.20 7.94
CA ASN A 91 0.48 -12.48 9.21
C ASN A 91 0.82 -11.00 9.01
N GLU A 92 1.77 -10.69 8.13
CA GLU A 92 2.16 -9.31 7.78
C GLU A 92 1.08 -8.56 6.97
N THR A 93 0.23 -9.29 6.24
CA THR A 93 -0.86 -8.74 5.43
C THR A 93 -2.25 -8.95 6.03
N ARG A 94 -2.35 -9.16 7.35
CA ARG A 94 -3.63 -9.35 8.05
C ARG A 94 -4.46 -8.07 8.03
N GLU A 95 -5.78 -8.20 8.08
CA GLU A 95 -6.67 -7.04 8.20
C GLU A 95 -6.55 -6.38 9.58
N ILE A 96 -6.69 -5.05 9.60
CA ILE A 96 -6.80 -4.22 10.81
C ILE A 96 -8.20 -3.63 11.00
#